data_AF-A0ABD0R1T6-F1
#
_entry.id   AF-A0ABD0R1T6-F1
#
_cell.length_a   1.000
_cell.length_b   1.000
_cell.length_c   1.000
_cell.angle_alpha   90.00
_cell.angle_beta   90.00
_cell.angle_gamma   90.00
#
_symmetry.space_group_name_H-M   'P 1'
#
loop_
_entity.id
_entity.type
_entity.pdbx_description
1 polymer ?
#
loop_
_entity_poly.entity_id
_entity_poly.type
_entity_poly.pdbx_seq_one_letter_code
_entity_poly.pdbx_strand_id
1 'polypeptide(L)' 'MAAIRKKLVIVGDGACGKTCLLIVFSKDQFPEVYVPTVFENYIADIEVDSKQ' A
#
# COMPACT_ATOMS: atom_id res chain seq x y z
N MET A 1 -9.62 20.15 -10.37
CA MET A 1 -8.26 19.62 -10.64
C MET A 1 -8.41 18.15 -11.00
N ALA A 2 -7.69 17.64 -11.99
CA ALA A 2 -7.64 16.19 -12.21
C ALA A 2 -6.72 15.55 -11.18
N ALA A 3 -7.14 14.46 -10.54
CA ALA A 3 -6.32 13.74 -9.56
C ALA A 3 -5.04 13.19 -10.21
N ILE A 4 -3.90 13.34 -9.52
CA ILE A 4 -2.61 12.85 -10.02
C ILE A 4 -2.49 11.36 -9.72
N ARG A 5 -2.52 10.51 -10.75
CA ARG A 5 -2.32 9.06 -10.55
C ARG A 5 -0.85 8.65 -10.59
N LYS A 6 -0.42 7.84 -9.62
CA LYS A 6 0.92 7.24 -9.55
C LYS A 6 0.80 5.72 -9.39
N LYS A 7 1.80 5.00 -9.90
CA LYS A 7 1.96 3.54 -9.70
C LYS A 7 3.17 3.30 -8.80
N LEU A 8 2.96 2.64 -7.67
CA LEU A 8 4.00 2.25 -6.72
C LEU A 8 4.16 0.72 -6.73
N VAL A 9 5.40 0.26 -6.76
CA VAL A 9 5.75 -1.17 -6.64
C VAL A 9 6.72 -1.30 -5.48
N ILE A 10 6.41 -2.21 -4.55
CA ILE A 10 7.26 -2.51 -3.40
C ILE A 10 7.90 -3.88 -3.56
N VAL A 11 9.19 -4.00 -3.28
CA VAL A 11 9.98 -5.23 -3.41
C VAL A 11 10.82 -5.46 -2.15
N GLY A 12 11.25 -6.70 -1.94
CA GLY A 12 12.05 -7.11 -0.78
C GLY A 12 11.78 -8.56 -0.40
N ASP A 13 12.53 -9.07 0.56
CA ASP A 13 12.54 -10.49 0.95
C ASP A 13 11.17 -11.01 1.42
N GLY A 14 11.03 -12.34 1.43
CA GLY A 14 9.87 -13.00 2.05
C GLY A 14 9.68 -12.56 3.49
N ALA A 15 8.42 -12.43 3.93
CA ALA A 15 8.05 -12.07 5.31
C ALA A 15 8.59 -10.72 5.87
N CYS A 16 9.23 -9.86 5.07
CA CYS A 16 9.74 -8.56 5.55
C CYS A 16 8.67 -7.48 5.81
N GLY A 17 7.37 -7.81 5.74
CA GLY A 17 6.27 -6.91 6.12
C GLY A 17 5.68 -6.01 5.03
N LYS A 18 6.05 -6.19 3.75
CA LYS A 18 5.53 -5.38 2.62
C LYS A 18 3.99 -5.28 2.57
N THR A 19 3.32 -6.43 2.70
CA THR A 19 1.86 -6.50 2.67
C THR A 19 1.25 -5.79 3.86
N CYS A 20 1.80 -5.99 5.06
CA CYS A 20 1.34 -5.31 6.26
C CYS A 20 1.47 -3.79 6.13
N LEU A 21 2.59 -3.30 5.58
CA LEU A 21 2.80 -1.87 5.34
C LEU A 21 1.74 -1.28 4.39
N LEU A 22 1.49 -1.92 3.24
CA LEU A 22 0.49 -1.44 2.27
C LEU A 22 -0.94 -1.50 2.84
N ILE A 23 -1.27 -2.53 3.60
CA ILE A 23 -2.60 -2.68 4.23
C ILE A 23 -2.80 -1.60 5.29
N VAL A 24 -1.84 -1.38 6.18
CA VAL A 24 -1.93 -0.32 7.20
C VAL A 24 -2.07 1.04 6.53
N PHE A 25 -1.27 1.32 5.50
CA PHE A 25 -1.35 2.59 4.79
C PHE A 25 -2.70 2.81 4.09
N SER A 26 -3.30 1.77 3.50
CA SER A 26 -4.53 1.90 2.71
C SER A 26 -5.83 1.68 3.50
N LYS A 27 -5.77 1.00 4.64
CA LYS A 27 -6.94 0.57 5.42
C LYS A 27 -6.89 0.95 6.91
N ASP A 28 -5.79 1.53 7.37
CA ASP A 28 -5.56 1.93 8.77
C ASP A 28 -5.76 0.78 9.78
N GLN A 29 -5.50 -0.47 9.35
CA GLN A 29 -5.64 -1.67 10.18
C GLN A 29 -4.45 -2.61 9.96
N PHE A 30 -3.91 -3.17 11.04
CA PHE A 30 -2.86 -4.18 10.93
C PHE A 30 -3.46 -5.57 10.67
N PRO A 31 -2.96 -6.33 9.67
CA PRO A 31 -3.44 -7.69 9.43
C PRO A 31 -2.87 -8.66 10.47
N GLU A 32 -3.73 -9.32 11.25
CA GLU A 32 -3.32 -10.31 12.26
C GLU A 32 -2.95 -11.69 11.66
N VAL A 33 -3.42 -11.97 10.45
CA VAL A 33 -3.16 -13.24 9.75
C VAL A 33 -2.19 -13.00 8.60
N TYR A 34 -1.08 -13.75 8.61
CA TYR A 34 -0.12 -13.72 7.52
C TYR A 34 -0.60 -14.59 6.36
N VAL A 35 -1.07 -13.95 5.29
CA VAL A 35 -1.36 -14.60 4.01
C VAL A 35 -0.29 -14.15 3.00
N PRO A 36 0.57 -15.06 2.49
CA PRO A 36 1.56 -14.72 1.48
C PRO A 36 0.91 -14.12 0.23
N THR A 37 1.32 -12.92 -0.15
CA THR A 37 0.79 -12.24 -1.34
C THR A 37 1.32 -12.90 -2.61
N VAL A 38 0.43 -13.42 -3.46
CA VAL A 38 0.77 -13.89 -4.81
C VAL A 38 0.79 -12.71 -5.78
N PHE A 39 -0.26 -11.87 -5.77
CA PHE A 39 -0.33 -10.59 -6.46
C PHE A 39 -1.55 -9.80 -5.97
N GLU A 40 -1.40 -8.56 -5.53
CA GLU A 40 -2.51 -7.71 -5.07
C GLU A 40 -2.31 -6.25 -5.52
N ASN A 41 -3.40 -5.57 -5.85
CA ASN A 41 -3.40 -4.15 -6.17
C ASN A 41 -4.19 -3.40 -5.09
N TYR A 42 -3.59 -2.35 -4.54
CA TYR A 42 -4.20 -1.48 -3.55
C TYR A 42 -4.31 -0.07 -4.12
N ILE A 43 -5.41 0.62 -3.83
CA ILE A 43 -5.60 2.04 -4.14
C ILE A 43 -5.62 2.77 -2.81
N ALA A 44 -4.84 3.84 -2.71
CA ALA A 44 -4.81 4.73 -1.57
C ALA A 44 -4.65 6.17 -2.07
N ASP A 45 -5.39 7.08 -1.46
CA ASP A 45 -5.27 8.51 -1.71
C ASP A 45 -4.36 9.13 -0.66
N ILE A 46 -3.46 10.03 -1.09
CA ILE A 46 -2.57 10.76 -0.20
C ILE A 46 -2.49 12.21 -0.67
N GLU A 47 -2.51 13.14 0.28
CA GLU A 47 -2.21 14.54 0.02
C GLU A 47 -0.78 14.83 0.50
N VAL A 48 0.06 15.33 -0.40
CA VAL A 48 1.43 15.74 -0.10
C VAL A 48 1.65 17.11 -0.73
N ASP A 49 2.23 18.06 0.03
CA ASP A 49 2.46 19.43 -0.44
C ASP A 49 1.19 20.12 -0.99
N SER A 50 0.04 19.86 -0.36
CA SER A 50 -1.29 20.31 -0.79
C SER A 50 -1.69 19.86 -2.21
N LYS A 51 -1.14 18.73 -2.67
CA LYS A 51 -1.48 18.10 -3.95
C LYS A 51 -2.02 16.70 -3.70
N GLN A 52 -3.11 16.39 -4.38
CA GLN A 52 -3.79 15.09 -4.37
C GLN A 52 -3.56 14.33 -5.68
#